data_AF-A0A7S1H305-F1
#
_entry.id   AF-A0A7S1H305-F1
#
_cell.length_a   1.000
_cell.length_b   1.000
_cell.length_c   1.000
_cell.angle_alpha   90.00
_cell.angle_beta   90.00
_cell.angle_gamma   90.00
#
_symmetry.space_group_name_H-M   'P 1'
#
loop_
_entity.id
_entity.type
_entity.pdbx_description
1 polymer ?
#
loop_
_entity_poly.entity_id
_entity_poly.type
_entity_poly.pdbx_seq_one_letter_code
_entity_poly.pdbx_strand_id
1 'polypeptide(L)'
;EGQLLTRGWSVSYEHDSDGDATLISLSIALPGGGVHTEVGVERPMVPFGAMVHIAATYDGSHASVYVDGVLLSSSPACPSPPCGGITYPSPSDAFYLSDRAAPLTLGVLQNSRRGTEEKHEGTLRMVRVMREAMAEDEVYAASQRFEHDLSSDPCPPGTYGPYEGRAPCLPCPRGSSQFHQGSQSCVVCDAALGLFADGEGSLECGTCPPGEAPV
;
A
#
# COMPACT_ATOMS: atom_id res chain seq x y z
N GLU A 1 10.49 18.44 -16.73
CA GLU A 1 10.44 17.54 -17.91
C GLU A 1 11.80 16.89 -18.24
N GLY A 2 12.29 16.01 -17.36
CA GLY A 2 13.53 15.26 -17.55
C GLY A 2 13.43 13.84 -17.01
N GLN A 3 12.24 13.23 -17.12
CA GLN A 3 11.93 11.91 -16.59
C GLN A 3 12.57 10.84 -17.48
N LEU A 4 13.22 9.86 -16.85
CA LEU A 4 13.69 8.64 -17.50
C LEU A 4 12.51 8.02 -18.26
N LEU A 5 12.61 7.98 -19.60
CA LEU A 5 11.57 7.46 -20.49
C LEU A 5 11.59 5.93 -20.48
N THR A 6 11.34 5.33 -19.32
CA THR A 6 11.34 3.89 -19.14
C THR A 6 10.03 3.46 -18.52
N ARG A 7 9.43 2.38 -19.04
CA ARG A 7 8.24 1.78 -18.42
C ARG A 7 8.49 1.46 -16.95
N GLY A 8 7.43 1.31 -16.17
CA GLY A 8 7.49 0.94 -14.75
C GLY A 8 6.55 1.80 -13.94
N TRP A 9 6.98 2.17 -12.75
CA TRP A 9 6.22 3.04 -11.86
C TRP A 9 7.14 3.99 -11.10
N SER A 10 6.58 5.12 -10.67
CA SER A 10 7.24 6.05 -9.75
C SER A 10 6.23 6.68 -8.82
N VAL A 11 6.62 6.87 -7.56
CA VAL A 11 5.95 7.79 -6.64
C VAL A 11 6.89 8.97 -6.47
N SER A 12 6.43 10.15 -6.86
CA SER A 12 7.20 11.39 -6.79
C SER A 12 6.46 12.44 -5.99
N TYR A 13 7.22 13.41 -5.50
CA TYR A 13 6.66 14.58 -4.89
C TYR A 13 7.36 15.86 -5.38
N GLU A 14 6.63 16.96 -5.39
CA GLU A 14 7.14 18.30 -5.70
C GLU A 14 6.54 19.29 -4.70
N HIS A 15 7.32 20.28 -4.25
CA HIS A 15 6.78 21.35 -3.42
C HIS A 15 6.25 22.45 -4.31
N ASP A 16 5.07 22.98 -3.99
CA ASP A 16 4.61 24.21 -4.62
C ASP A 16 5.57 25.36 -4.28
N SER A 17 5.73 26.30 -5.19
CA SER A 17 6.56 27.50 -5.02
C SER A 17 6.17 28.36 -3.81
N ASP A 18 4.93 28.22 -3.34
CA ASP A 18 4.40 28.90 -2.15
C ASP A 18 4.69 28.14 -0.83
N GLY A 19 5.22 26.90 -0.91
CA GLY A 19 5.66 26.12 0.25
C GLY A 19 4.57 25.43 1.08
N ASP A 20 3.29 25.69 0.81
CA ASP A 20 2.17 25.23 1.65
C ASP A 20 1.61 23.84 1.27
N ALA A 21 1.91 23.34 0.07
CA ALA A 21 1.40 22.08 -0.42
C ALA A 21 2.49 21.25 -1.11
N THR A 22 2.42 19.94 -0.92
CA THR A 22 3.27 18.96 -1.61
C THR A 22 2.43 18.24 -2.62
N LEU A 23 2.75 18.37 -3.90
CA LEU A 23 2.19 17.52 -4.94
C LEU A 23 2.76 16.11 -4.76
N ILE A 24 1.91 15.12 -4.61
CA ILE A 24 2.25 13.69 -4.62
C ILE A 24 1.63 13.08 -5.86
N SER A 25 2.43 12.37 -6.65
CA SER A 25 1.96 11.76 -7.90
C SER A 25 2.44 10.32 -7.98
N LEU A 26 1.52 9.40 -8.25
CA LEU A 26 1.85 8.08 -8.75
C LEU A 26 1.90 8.13 -10.29
N SER A 27 2.86 7.46 -10.89
CA SER A 27 2.91 7.27 -12.34
C SER A 27 3.13 5.81 -12.61
N ILE A 28 2.36 5.23 -13.54
CA ILE A 28 2.45 3.81 -13.91
C ILE A 28 2.42 3.64 -15.43
N ALA A 29 3.17 2.67 -15.94
CA ALA A 29 3.19 2.32 -17.35
C ALA A 29 2.26 1.12 -17.61
N LEU A 30 1.20 1.32 -18.41
CA LEU A 30 0.17 0.30 -18.67
C LEU A 30 0.24 -0.26 -20.10
N PRO A 31 -0.30 -1.47 -20.34
CA PRO A 31 -0.41 -2.03 -21.69
C PRO A 31 -1.18 -1.11 -22.63
N GLY A 32 -0.66 -0.92 -23.85
CA GLY A 32 -1.29 -0.04 -24.85
C GLY A 32 -1.21 1.46 -24.57
N GLY A 33 -0.65 1.87 -23.42
CA GLY A 33 -0.40 3.26 -23.04
C GLY A 33 0.98 3.78 -23.48
N GLY A 34 1.23 5.04 -23.14
CA GLY A 34 2.55 5.66 -23.27
C GLY A 34 3.56 5.15 -22.22
N VAL A 35 4.71 5.82 -22.13
CA VAL A 35 5.79 5.42 -21.21
C VAL A 35 5.39 5.55 -19.74
N HIS A 36 4.52 6.51 -19.41
CA HIS A 36 3.89 6.68 -18.10
C HIS A 36 2.49 7.30 -18.26
N THR A 37 1.54 6.87 -17.42
CA THR A 37 0.28 7.55 -17.14
C THR A 37 0.38 8.08 -15.70
N GLU A 38 0.22 9.39 -15.52
CA GLU A 38 0.11 9.98 -14.20
C GLU A 38 -1.28 9.69 -13.63
N VAL A 39 -1.30 9.10 -12.43
CA VAL A 39 -2.51 8.59 -11.76
C VAL A 39 -2.40 8.90 -10.27
N GLY A 40 -3.50 9.24 -9.60
CA GLY A 40 -3.43 9.60 -8.17
C GLY A 40 -2.52 10.81 -7.90
N VAL A 41 -2.97 11.98 -8.36
CA VAL A 41 -2.26 13.27 -8.24
C VAL A 41 -2.93 14.07 -7.13
N GLU A 42 -2.27 14.17 -5.99
CA GLU A 42 -2.82 14.82 -4.80
C GLU A 42 -1.94 15.97 -4.32
N ARG A 43 -2.54 16.92 -3.60
CA ARG A 43 -1.83 18.07 -3.02
C ARG A 43 -2.05 18.17 -1.50
N PRO A 44 -1.65 17.15 -0.72
CA PRO A 44 -1.75 17.24 0.73
C PRO A 44 -0.81 18.30 1.30
N MET A 45 -1.17 18.80 2.48
CA MET A 45 -0.25 19.52 3.35
C MET A 45 0.68 18.51 4.00
N VAL A 46 1.96 18.53 3.63
CA VAL A 46 2.99 17.68 4.27
C VAL A 46 3.85 18.56 5.17
N PRO A 47 3.82 18.35 6.49
CA PRO A 47 4.57 19.18 7.43
C PRO A 47 6.08 19.01 7.25
N PHE A 48 6.81 20.13 7.14
CA PHE A 48 8.28 20.12 7.13
C PHE A 48 8.85 19.56 8.44
N GLY A 49 9.85 18.68 8.32
CA GLY A 49 10.57 18.13 9.46
C GLY A 49 9.81 17.07 10.28
N ALA A 50 8.60 16.70 9.86
CA ALA A 50 7.84 15.59 10.43
C ALA A 50 7.88 14.39 9.47
N MET A 51 7.76 13.20 10.05
CA MET A 51 7.67 11.95 9.29
C MET A 51 6.21 11.73 8.91
N VAL A 52 6.01 11.38 7.64
CA VAL A 52 4.71 11.09 7.03
C VAL A 52 4.76 9.71 6.39
N HIS A 53 3.68 8.94 6.50
CA HIS A 53 3.54 7.68 5.79
C HIS A 53 2.84 7.91 4.45
N ILE A 54 3.52 7.54 3.35
CA ILE A 54 2.95 7.58 2.00
C ILE A 54 2.82 6.16 1.48
N ALA A 55 1.64 5.81 0.99
CA ALA A 55 1.43 4.57 0.24
C ALA A 55 0.72 4.86 -1.08
N ALA A 56 1.11 4.14 -2.12
CA ALA A 56 0.43 4.15 -3.40
C ALA A 56 0.15 2.71 -3.82
N THR A 57 -1.08 2.41 -4.22
CA THR A 57 -1.50 1.06 -4.61
C THR A 57 -2.11 1.07 -6.01
N TYR A 58 -2.03 -0.08 -6.68
CA TYR A 58 -2.65 -0.29 -7.99
C TYR A 58 -3.19 -1.72 -8.08
N ASP A 59 -4.51 -1.86 -8.23
CA ASP A 59 -5.22 -3.14 -8.19
C ASP A 59 -5.48 -3.76 -9.58
N GLY A 60 -4.94 -3.15 -10.64
CA GLY A 60 -5.23 -3.54 -12.02
C GLY A 60 -6.33 -2.71 -12.69
N SER A 61 -7.02 -1.84 -11.95
CA SER A 61 -8.10 -0.97 -12.42
C SER A 61 -8.01 0.45 -11.87
N HIS A 62 -7.74 0.60 -10.57
CA HIS A 62 -7.63 1.86 -9.87
C HIS A 62 -6.24 2.04 -9.26
N ALA A 63 -5.78 3.29 -9.28
CA ALA A 63 -4.62 3.75 -8.57
C ALA A 63 -5.07 4.57 -7.36
N SER A 64 -4.58 4.21 -6.18
CA SER A 64 -4.94 4.88 -4.93
C SER A 64 -3.71 5.46 -4.24
N VAL A 65 -3.86 6.63 -3.62
CA VAL A 65 -2.82 7.30 -2.84
C VAL A 65 -3.32 7.52 -1.41
N TYR A 66 -2.46 7.20 -0.44
CA TYR A 66 -2.74 7.30 0.98
C TYR A 66 -1.68 8.15 1.67
N VAL A 67 -2.11 8.94 2.65
CA VAL A 67 -1.25 9.72 3.55
C VAL A 67 -1.64 9.41 4.98
N ASP A 68 -0.67 9.03 5.80
CA ASP A 68 -0.85 8.63 7.20
C ASP A 68 -1.96 7.59 7.39
N GLY A 69 -2.02 6.66 6.43
CA GLY A 69 -2.98 5.56 6.44
C GLY A 69 -4.36 5.90 5.90
N VAL A 70 -4.64 7.16 5.59
CA VAL A 70 -5.93 7.64 5.08
C VAL A 70 -5.91 7.71 3.56
N LEU A 71 -6.95 7.16 2.92
CA LEU A 71 -7.15 7.26 1.47
C LEU A 71 -7.40 8.72 1.08
N LEU A 72 -6.50 9.30 0.29
CA LEU A 72 -6.69 10.64 -0.29
C LEU A 72 -7.44 10.59 -1.60
N SER A 73 -7.06 9.65 -2.48
CA SER A 73 -7.75 9.44 -3.74
C SER A 73 -7.64 8.02 -4.24
N SER A 74 -8.66 7.64 -5.01
CA SER A 74 -8.67 6.45 -5.84
C SER A 74 -9.23 6.83 -7.20
N SER A 75 -8.45 6.60 -8.25
CA SER A 75 -8.80 7.02 -9.62
C SER A 75 -8.63 5.86 -10.60
N PRO A 76 -9.50 5.72 -11.61
CA PRO A 76 -9.31 4.73 -12.67
C PRO A 76 -7.96 4.97 -13.36
N ALA A 77 -7.17 3.92 -13.50
CA ALA A 77 -5.85 4.00 -14.11
C ALA A 77 -5.88 4.08 -15.64
N CYS A 78 -7.03 3.76 -16.25
CA CYS A 78 -7.27 3.83 -17.67
C CYS A 78 -8.77 4.11 -17.96
N PRO A 79 -9.13 4.52 -19.18
CA PRO A 79 -10.52 4.85 -19.52
C PRO A 79 -11.52 3.69 -19.46
N SER A 80 -11.04 2.45 -19.59
CA SER A 80 -11.89 1.25 -19.59
C SER A 80 -11.21 0.09 -18.85
N PRO A 81 -11.42 -0.04 -17.53
CA PRO A 81 -10.90 -1.15 -16.74
C PRO A 81 -11.46 -2.52 -17.20
N PRO A 82 -10.74 -3.64 -16.97
CA PRO A 82 -9.44 -3.73 -16.30
C PRO A 82 -8.29 -3.24 -17.19
N CYS A 83 -7.33 -2.56 -16.56
CA CYS A 83 -6.24 -1.87 -17.24
C CYS A 83 -5.00 -2.78 -17.45
N GLY A 84 -4.97 -3.97 -16.85
CA GLY A 84 -3.86 -4.92 -16.95
C GLY A 84 -2.72 -4.64 -15.94
N GLY A 85 -1.64 -5.41 -16.03
CA GLY A 85 -0.49 -5.27 -15.11
C GLY A 85 0.45 -4.12 -15.49
N ILE A 86 1.18 -3.57 -14.51
CA ILE A 86 2.25 -2.61 -14.76
C ILE A 86 3.28 -3.24 -15.69
N THR A 87 3.60 -2.56 -16.78
CA THR A 87 4.64 -2.97 -17.72
C THR A 87 5.99 -2.43 -17.28
N TYR A 88 7.02 -3.24 -17.43
CA TYR A 88 8.40 -2.89 -17.07
C TYR A 88 9.27 -2.81 -18.32
N PRO A 89 10.44 -2.15 -18.24
CA PRO A 89 11.33 -2.03 -19.39
C PRO A 89 11.73 -3.41 -19.89
N SER A 90 11.65 -3.59 -21.20
CA SER A 90 11.97 -4.83 -21.90
C SER A 90 13.01 -4.56 -22.99
N PRO A 91 13.86 -5.54 -23.37
CA PRO A 91 14.82 -5.38 -24.46
C PRO A 91 14.24 -4.94 -25.80
N SER A 92 12.94 -5.13 -26.01
CA SER A 92 12.21 -4.67 -27.19
C SER A 92 11.82 -3.18 -27.17
N ASP A 93 11.96 -2.49 -26.03
CA ASP A 93 11.63 -1.07 -25.93
C ASP A 93 12.72 -0.21 -26.57
N ALA A 94 12.31 0.79 -27.36
CA ALA A 94 13.21 1.66 -28.12
C ALA A 94 14.23 2.45 -27.26
N PHE A 95 13.98 2.56 -25.95
CA PHE A 95 14.82 3.24 -24.97
C PHE A 95 15.49 2.26 -23.98
N TYR A 96 15.40 0.95 -24.23
CA TYR A 96 16.09 -0.05 -23.44
C TYR A 96 17.58 0.00 -23.75
N LEU A 97 18.35 0.56 -22.82
CA LEU A 97 19.81 0.43 -22.86
C LEU A 97 20.12 -1.04 -22.53
N SER A 98 20.49 -1.82 -23.55
CA SER A 98 20.64 -3.28 -23.51
C SER A 98 21.52 -3.85 -22.38
N ASP A 99 22.34 -3.00 -21.75
CA ASP A 99 23.26 -3.35 -20.66
C ASP A 99 22.88 -2.77 -19.29
N ARG A 100 21.74 -2.08 -19.14
CA ARG A 100 21.33 -1.49 -17.85
C ARG A 100 19.91 -1.91 -17.49
N ALA A 101 19.80 -2.83 -16.53
CA ALA A 101 18.55 -3.00 -15.79
C ALA A 101 18.12 -1.64 -15.21
N ALA A 102 16.84 -1.27 -15.34
CA ALA A 102 16.33 -0.06 -14.73
C ALA A 102 16.41 -0.21 -13.19
N PRO A 103 17.28 0.56 -12.51
CA PRO A 103 17.45 0.40 -11.07
C PRO A 103 16.24 0.97 -10.33
N LEU A 104 15.93 0.40 -9.17
CA LEU A 104 15.07 1.07 -8.21
C LEU A 104 15.83 2.26 -7.61
N THR A 105 15.35 3.48 -7.87
CA THR A 105 15.91 4.71 -7.30
C THR A 105 15.04 5.18 -6.14
N LEU A 106 15.67 5.45 -4.99
CA LEU A 106 15.00 5.98 -3.80
C LEU A 106 15.65 7.30 -3.41
N GLY A 107 14.84 8.34 -3.18
CA GLY A 107 15.32 9.64 -2.72
C GLY A 107 16.20 10.39 -3.72
N VAL A 108 16.16 10.04 -5.01
CA VAL A 108 16.85 10.79 -6.06
C VAL A 108 16.04 10.75 -7.35
N LEU A 109 15.83 11.92 -7.95
CA LEU A 109 15.35 12.07 -9.31
C LEU A 109 16.55 12.36 -10.21
N GLN A 110 16.85 11.43 -11.12
CA GLN A 110 17.91 11.63 -12.11
C GLN A 110 17.34 12.37 -13.32
N ASN A 111 17.80 13.59 -13.55
CA ASN A 111 17.49 14.35 -14.75
C ASN A 111 18.53 14.04 -15.83
N SER A 112 18.26 13.02 -16.64
CA SER A 112 19.20 12.57 -17.68
C SER A 112 19.47 13.62 -18.76
N ARG A 113 18.57 14.60 -18.95
CA ARG A 113 18.77 15.68 -19.94
C ARG A 113 19.76 16.74 -19.46
N ARG A 114 19.76 17.04 -18.17
CA ARG A 114 20.64 18.04 -17.56
C ARG A 114 21.90 17.44 -16.93
N GLY A 115 21.95 16.11 -16.76
CA GLY A 115 23.01 15.44 -16.02
C GLY A 115 23.00 15.81 -14.54
N THR A 116 21.84 16.25 -14.02
CA THR A 116 21.68 16.69 -12.63
C THR A 116 20.87 15.68 -11.83
N GLU A 117 21.15 15.60 -10.54
CA GLU A 117 20.39 14.80 -9.59
C GLU A 117 19.68 15.73 -8.61
N GLU A 118 18.38 15.56 -8.46
CA GLU A 118 17.58 16.22 -7.42
C GLU A 118 17.41 15.20 -6.28
N LYS A 119 17.97 15.50 -5.11
CA LYS A 119 18.06 14.55 -4.00
C LYS A 119 17.02 14.88 -2.95
N HIS A 120 16.43 13.85 -2.37
CA HIS A 120 15.61 13.96 -1.18
C HIS A 120 16.46 14.44 -0.01
N GLU A 121 15.99 15.49 0.66
CA GLU A 121 16.58 16.01 1.89
C GLU A 121 15.73 15.55 3.08
N GLY A 122 16.18 14.52 3.78
CA GLY A 122 15.43 13.96 4.90
C GLY A 122 15.72 12.49 5.14
N THR A 123 14.84 11.86 5.91
CA THR A 123 14.93 10.43 6.24
C THR A 123 13.85 9.66 5.50
N LEU A 124 14.25 8.61 4.78
CA LEU A 124 13.34 7.57 4.29
C LEU A 124 13.48 6.35 5.20
N ARG A 125 12.35 5.83 5.68
CA ARG A 125 12.30 4.67 6.60
C ARG A 125 11.23 3.69 6.12
N MET A 126 11.50 2.39 6.27
CA MET A 126 10.56 1.29 5.98
C MET A 126 9.99 1.30 4.55
N VAL A 127 10.83 1.66 3.56
CA VAL A 127 10.45 1.56 2.15
C VAL A 127 10.19 0.10 1.78
N ARG A 128 9.00 -0.18 1.25
CA ARG A 128 8.55 -1.51 0.84
C ARG A 128 7.88 -1.44 -0.52
N VAL A 129 8.04 -2.52 -1.29
CA VAL A 129 7.37 -2.71 -2.58
C VAL A 129 6.60 -4.02 -2.48
N MET A 130 5.29 -3.94 -2.68
CA MET A 130 4.38 -5.08 -2.57
C MET A 130 4.05 -5.62 -3.96
N ARG A 131 3.72 -6.91 -4.03
CA ARG A 131 3.30 -7.56 -5.28
C ARG A 131 1.85 -7.25 -5.64
N GLU A 132 1.03 -6.97 -4.63
CA GLU A 132 -0.42 -6.77 -4.74
C GLU A 132 -0.80 -5.45 -4.08
N ALA A 133 -1.93 -4.89 -4.49
CA ALA A 133 -2.49 -3.71 -3.85
C ALA A 133 -2.90 -4.07 -2.42
N MET A 134 -2.32 -3.36 -1.45
CA MET A 134 -2.70 -3.48 -0.05
C MET A 134 -4.13 -2.97 0.16
N ALA A 135 -4.88 -3.64 1.04
CA ALA A 135 -6.17 -3.18 1.50
C ALA A 135 -6.03 -1.94 2.40
N GLU A 136 -7.10 -1.15 2.53
CA GLU A 136 -7.08 0.12 3.27
C GLU A 136 -6.70 -0.08 4.76
N ASP A 137 -7.19 -1.15 5.40
CA ASP A 137 -6.86 -1.49 6.78
C ASP A 137 -5.39 -1.91 6.95
N GLU A 138 -4.82 -2.62 5.97
CA GLU A 138 -3.39 -2.93 5.93
C GLU A 138 -2.54 -1.67 5.78
N VAL A 139 -2.95 -0.72 4.91
CA VAL A 139 -2.26 0.57 4.71
C VAL A 139 -2.33 1.42 5.96
N TYR A 140 -3.50 1.46 6.61
CA TYR A 140 -3.67 2.14 7.89
C TYR A 140 -2.75 1.54 8.95
N ALA A 141 -2.75 0.23 9.14
CA ALA A 141 -1.87 -0.43 10.11
C ALA A 141 -0.37 -0.23 9.80
N ALA A 142 0.01 -0.20 8.52
CA ALA A 142 1.37 0.12 8.11
C ALA A 142 1.80 1.55 8.51
N SER A 143 0.88 2.52 8.43
CA SER A 143 1.16 3.92 8.79
C SER A 143 1.48 4.10 10.29
N GLN A 144 0.81 3.34 11.15
CA GLN A 144 0.99 3.38 12.61
C GLN A 144 2.35 2.85 13.06
N ARG A 145 3.11 2.21 12.16
CA ARG A 145 4.43 1.65 12.46
C ARG A 145 5.50 2.68 12.75
N PHE A 146 5.29 3.92 12.33
CA PHE A 146 6.21 5.01 12.58
C PHE A 146 6.17 5.49 14.04
N GLU A 147 4.97 5.73 14.59
CA GLU A 147 4.79 6.36 15.91
C GLU A 147 5.05 5.40 17.08
N HIS A 148 4.74 4.13 16.89
CA HIS A 148 4.64 3.22 18.02
C HIS A 148 5.95 2.52 18.42
N ASP A 149 7.08 2.79 17.76
CA ASP A 149 8.29 1.95 17.85
C ASP A 149 7.89 0.47 17.99
N LEU A 150 6.95 0.04 17.13
CA LEU A 150 6.02 -1.05 17.39
C LEU A 150 6.77 -2.19 18.05
N SER A 151 6.28 -2.67 19.19
CA SER A 151 6.76 -3.94 19.71
C SER A 151 6.76 -4.93 18.55
N SER A 152 7.91 -5.54 18.29
CA SER A 152 8.03 -6.67 17.36
C SER A 152 7.30 -7.91 17.90
N ASP A 153 6.22 -7.71 18.65
CA ASP A 153 5.45 -8.74 19.26
C ASP A 153 4.30 -9.07 18.32
N PRO A 154 4.20 -10.34 17.90
CA PRO A 154 3.09 -10.78 17.09
C PRO A 154 1.80 -10.71 17.90
N CYS A 155 0.70 -10.36 17.23
CA CYS A 155 -0.60 -10.18 17.87
C CYS A 155 -1.01 -11.42 18.66
N PRO A 156 -1.44 -11.29 19.92
CA PRO A 156 -1.81 -12.44 20.73
C PRO A 156 -3.01 -13.18 20.11
N PRO A 157 -3.19 -14.48 20.43
CA PRO A 157 -4.39 -15.21 20.07
C PRO A 157 -5.67 -14.46 20.44
N GLY A 158 -6.70 -14.58 19.61
CA GLY A 158 -7.95 -13.83 19.69
C GLY A 158 -7.88 -12.49 18.97
N THR A 159 -6.69 -12.05 18.57
CA THR A 159 -6.51 -10.81 17.81
C THR A 159 -5.77 -11.08 16.51
N TYR A 160 -5.86 -10.14 15.58
CA TYR A 160 -5.10 -10.15 14.34
C TYR A 160 -4.51 -8.77 14.07
N GLY A 161 -3.37 -8.75 13.38
CA GLY A 161 -2.75 -7.53 12.90
C GLY A 161 -2.76 -7.54 11.38
N PRO A 162 -3.56 -6.71 10.70
CA PRO A 162 -3.70 -6.79 9.23
C PRO A 162 -2.34 -6.66 8.54
N TYR A 163 -1.44 -5.86 9.12
CA TYR A 163 -0.07 -5.72 8.65
C TYR A 163 0.92 -6.65 9.38
N GLU A 164 1.38 -7.70 8.69
CA GLU A 164 2.36 -8.70 9.17
C GLU A 164 1.96 -9.47 10.46
N GLY A 165 0.69 -9.40 10.89
CA GLY A 165 0.25 -10.04 12.12
C GLY A 165 0.74 -9.31 13.36
N ARG A 166 1.08 -8.02 13.22
CA ARG A 166 1.66 -7.20 14.28
C ARG A 166 0.72 -6.07 14.65
N ALA A 167 1.02 -5.43 15.78
CA ALA A 167 0.26 -4.26 16.22
C ALA A 167 0.14 -3.20 15.09
N PRO A 168 -0.98 -2.47 15.00
CA PRO A 168 -2.13 -2.49 15.91
C PRO A 168 -2.94 -3.79 15.79
N CYS A 169 -3.17 -4.46 16.94
CA CYS A 169 -3.91 -5.72 17.00
C CYS A 169 -5.38 -5.43 17.19
N LEU A 170 -6.20 -5.95 16.28
CA LEU A 170 -7.65 -5.85 16.30
C LEU A 170 -8.23 -7.16 16.85
N PRO A 171 -9.22 -7.12 17.76
CA PRO A 171 -9.89 -8.33 18.21
C PRO A 171 -10.62 -9.00 17.03
N CYS A 172 -10.65 -10.33 17.02
CA CYS A 172 -11.47 -11.03 16.04
C CYS A 172 -12.93 -10.64 16.21
N PRO A 173 -13.62 -10.17 15.16
CA PRO A 173 -15.03 -9.79 15.27
C PRO A 173 -15.90 -11.02 15.61
N ARG A 174 -17.08 -10.76 16.18
CA ARG A 174 -18.09 -11.78 16.44
C ARG A 174 -18.34 -12.62 15.17
N GLY A 175 -18.46 -13.94 15.33
CA GLY A 175 -18.56 -14.89 14.22
C GLY A 175 -17.23 -15.31 13.61
N SER A 176 -16.10 -14.85 14.16
CA SER A 176 -14.75 -15.28 13.76
C SER A 176 -13.88 -15.57 14.98
N SER A 177 -12.80 -16.34 14.77
CA SER A 177 -11.84 -16.66 15.81
C SER A 177 -10.41 -16.75 15.28
N GLN A 178 -9.44 -16.68 16.19
CA GLN A 178 -8.05 -16.91 15.85
C GLN A 178 -7.27 -17.47 17.04
N PHE A 179 -6.71 -18.66 16.87
CA PHE A 179 -5.92 -19.31 17.92
C PHE A 179 -4.40 -19.02 17.80
N HIS A 180 -3.93 -18.71 16.60
CA HIS A 180 -2.51 -18.51 16.34
C HIS A 180 -2.07 -17.08 16.68
N GLN A 181 -0.89 -16.99 17.28
CA GLN A 181 -0.22 -15.72 17.49
C GLN A 181 0.32 -15.19 16.16
N GLY A 182 0.23 -13.88 15.93
CA GLY A 182 0.80 -13.24 14.74
C GLY A 182 -0.02 -13.43 13.48
N SER A 183 -1.32 -13.66 13.61
CA SER A 183 -2.20 -13.82 12.46
C SER A 183 -2.56 -12.49 11.82
N GLN A 184 -2.67 -12.49 10.48
CA GLN A 184 -3.07 -11.33 9.68
C GLN A 184 -4.58 -11.21 9.47
N SER A 185 -5.33 -12.24 9.84
CA SER A 185 -6.78 -12.27 9.72
C SER A 185 -7.38 -13.28 10.69
N CYS A 186 -8.67 -13.14 10.95
CA CYS A 186 -9.44 -14.11 11.71
C CYS A 186 -10.09 -15.13 10.79
N VAL A 187 -10.25 -16.35 11.30
CA VAL A 187 -10.96 -17.42 10.60
C VAL A 187 -12.44 -17.28 10.91
N VAL A 188 -13.26 -17.16 9.87
CA VAL A 188 -14.72 -17.12 10.01
C VAL A 188 -15.23 -18.47 10.49
N CYS A 189 -16.12 -18.47 11.48
CA CYS A 189 -16.75 -19.67 11.96
C CYS A 189 -17.78 -20.18 10.94
N ASP A 190 -17.62 -21.42 10.50
CA ASP A 190 -18.52 -22.02 9.51
C ASP A 190 -19.88 -22.34 10.13
N ALA A 191 -20.83 -21.44 9.92
CA ALA A 191 -22.21 -21.60 10.36
C ALA A 191 -22.87 -22.89 9.80
N ALA A 192 -22.45 -23.41 8.64
CA ALA A 192 -22.98 -24.65 8.09
C ALA A 192 -22.54 -25.89 8.90
N LEU A 193 -21.42 -25.78 9.62
CA LEU A 193 -20.97 -26.78 10.60
C LEU A 193 -21.56 -26.54 12.00
N GLY A 194 -22.45 -25.56 12.16
CA GLY A 194 -23.00 -25.14 13.45
C GLY A 194 -21.97 -24.47 14.35
N LEU A 195 -20.92 -23.90 13.75
CA LEU A 195 -19.85 -23.21 14.47
C LEU A 195 -20.13 -21.71 14.58
N PHE A 196 -19.86 -21.13 15.75
CA PHE A 196 -20.04 -19.71 16.02
C PHE A 196 -19.02 -19.20 17.05
N ALA A 197 -18.84 -17.88 17.11
CA ALA A 197 -18.06 -17.17 18.11
C ALA A 197 -18.90 -15.99 18.60
N ASP A 198 -19.30 -15.97 19.86
CA ASP A 198 -20.25 -14.99 20.40
C ASP A 198 -19.59 -13.68 20.83
N GLY A 199 -18.33 -13.73 21.26
CA GLY A 199 -17.54 -12.59 21.68
C GLY A 199 -16.56 -12.12 20.61
N GLU A 200 -16.25 -10.83 20.65
CA GLU A 200 -15.02 -10.33 20.05
C GLU A 200 -13.81 -10.96 20.76
N GLY A 201 -12.73 -11.17 20.03
CA GLY A 201 -11.51 -11.73 20.61
C GLY A 201 -11.52 -13.25 20.76
N SER A 202 -12.45 -13.94 20.10
CA SER A 202 -12.62 -15.40 20.28
C SER A 202 -11.38 -16.19 19.81
N LEU A 203 -10.95 -17.15 20.62
CA LEU A 203 -9.79 -18.01 20.34
C LEU A 203 -10.13 -19.19 19.43
N GLU A 204 -11.38 -19.64 19.47
CA GLU A 204 -11.88 -20.79 18.73
C GLU A 204 -13.35 -20.61 18.38
N CYS A 205 -13.81 -21.34 17.37
CA CYS A 205 -15.23 -21.43 17.05
C CYS A 205 -15.88 -22.54 17.89
N GLY A 206 -16.90 -22.19 18.67
CA GLY A 206 -17.69 -23.13 19.45
C GLY A 206 -18.90 -23.65 18.68
N THR A 207 -19.54 -24.72 19.16
CA THR A 207 -20.79 -25.27 18.58
C THR A 207 -22.02 -24.59 19.18
N CYS A 208 -22.99 -24.19 18.37
CA CYS A 208 -24.23 -23.57 18.86
C CYS A 208 -24.91 -24.43 19.95
N PRO A 209 -25.47 -23.79 21.01
CA PRO A 209 -26.33 -24.49 21.94
C PRO A 209 -27.51 -25.15 21.19
N PRO A 210 -28.00 -26.31 21.67
CA PRO A 210 -29.15 -26.97 21.04
C PRO A 210 -30.36 -26.03 20.96
N GLY A 211 -30.82 -25.74 19.73
CA GLY A 211 -32.02 -24.93 19.48
C GLY A 211 -31.77 -23.49 19.03
N GLU A 212 -30.52 -23.02 18.99
CA GLU A 212 -30.16 -21.70 18.46
C GLU A 212 -29.44 -21.84 17.11
N ALA A 213 -29.96 -21.18 16.08
CA ALA A 213 -29.28 -21.09 14.80
C ALA A 213 -28.21 -19.97 14.85
N PRO A 214 -27.03 -20.16 14.23
CA PRO A 214 -26.07 -19.07 14.07
C PRO A 214 -26.74 -17.94 13.27
N VAL A 215 -26.71 -16.72 13.83
CA VAL A 215 -27.29 -15.50 13.24
C VAL A 215 -26.22 -14.72 12.48
#